data_AF-A0A9P8VXA2-F1
#
_entry.id   AF-A0A9P8VXA2-F1
#
_cell.length_a   1.000
_cell.length_b   1.000
_cell.length_c   1.000
_cell.angle_alpha   90.00
_cell.angle_beta   90.00
_cell.angle_gamma   90.00
#
_symmetry.space_group_name_H-M   'P 1'
#
loop_
_entity.id
_entity.type
_entity.pdbx_description
1 polymer ?
#
loop_
_entity_poly.entity_id
_entity_poly.type
_entity_poly.pdbx_seq_one_letter_code
_entity_poly.pdbx_strand_id
1 'polypeptide(L)'
;MKYGQRLERESVPEWSLHNLDYNSLKHEIKNHTTRDQATAMAIPGQQDTTLRKFEDSLYKELCRQHDRLDLFVASKADEISRHLDHLSKNIHRWISKSQDQLSVDTSLKSQRRFANYKRELGRCGRDVQSLSRFATAQVVGFRKIIKKYRKWTGSTTLGSRFSENVLSDPKSFTRRNLTALHTRYDEISFTLHSSAPIISEPSSPESIQLPFSDPAWSRRRNGPPPMAEQAEY
;
A
#
# COMPACT_ATOMS: atom_id res chain seq x y z
N MET A 1 6.39 22.72 12.08
CA MET A 1 6.95 21.39 12.39
C MET A 1 6.16 20.22 11.78
N LYS A 2 5.12 20.47 10.97
CA LYS A 2 4.14 19.44 10.61
C LYS A 2 4.64 18.30 9.70
N TYR A 3 5.68 18.50 8.89
CA TYR A 3 6.02 17.52 7.86
C TYR A 3 6.63 16.21 8.39
N GLY A 4 7.47 16.22 9.43
CA GLY A 4 8.03 14.98 9.99
C GLY A 4 6.93 14.04 10.49
N GLN A 5 6.00 14.55 11.30
CA GLN A 5 4.80 13.81 11.75
C GLN A 5 3.89 13.41 10.58
N ARG A 6 3.82 14.24 9.55
CA ARG A 6 3.03 13.94 8.36
C ARG A 6 3.67 12.84 7.51
N LEU A 7 5.00 12.77 7.44
CA LEU A 7 5.72 11.71 6.74
C LEU A 7 5.39 10.34 7.32
N GLU A 8 5.34 10.21 8.65
CA GLU A 8 4.94 8.96 9.32
C GLU A 8 3.52 8.53 8.97
N ARG A 9 2.60 9.48 8.80
CA ARG A 9 1.21 9.21 8.41
C ARG A 9 1.05 8.95 6.90
N GLU A 10 1.79 9.69 6.08
CA GLU A 10 1.77 9.59 4.61
C GLU A 10 2.53 8.35 4.10
N SER A 11 3.47 7.80 4.87
CA SER A 11 4.19 6.57 4.54
C SER A 11 3.41 5.31 4.97
N VAL A 12 4.05 4.39 5.69
CA VAL A 12 3.48 3.14 6.17
C VAL A 12 3.81 3.08 7.67
N PRO A 13 2.82 3.22 8.57
CA PRO A 13 3.05 3.27 10.01
C PRO A 13 3.86 2.08 10.54
N GLU A 14 3.62 0.89 9.98
CA GLU A 14 4.30 -0.36 10.31
C GLU A 14 5.80 -0.34 9.99
N TRP A 15 6.23 0.54 9.07
CA TRP A 15 7.62 0.69 8.64
C TRP A 15 8.23 2.03 9.06
N SER A 16 7.61 2.70 10.04
CA SER A 16 7.99 4.03 10.50
C SER A 16 9.46 4.14 10.93
N LEU A 17 10.02 3.08 11.54
CA LEU A 17 11.42 3.03 11.95
C LEU A 17 12.42 3.14 10.78
N HIS A 18 11.99 2.79 9.57
CA HIS A 18 12.82 2.88 8.37
C HIS A 18 12.71 4.25 7.70
N ASN A 19 11.70 5.07 8.02
CA ASN A 19 11.50 6.38 7.41
C ASN A 19 12.77 7.25 7.47
N LEU A 20 12.90 8.14 6.49
CA LEU A 20 13.85 9.22 6.50
C LEU A 20 13.76 9.98 7.84
N ASP A 21 14.90 10.19 8.50
CA ASP A 21 14.97 11.00 9.72
C ASP A 21 14.94 12.49 9.37
N TYR A 22 13.77 12.91 8.90
CA TYR A 22 13.53 14.26 8.41
C TYR A 22 13.74 15.31 9.51
N ASN A 23 13.40 14.97 10.76
CA ASN A 23 13.53 15.90 11.86
C ASN A 23 14.99 16.12 12.22
N SER A 24 15.79 15.05 12.34
CA SER A 24 17.23 15.15 12.60
C SER A 24 17.93 15.98 11.52
N LEU A 25 17.73 15.64 10.25
CA LEU A 25 18.31 16.39 9.12
C LEU A 25 17.91 17.87 9.16
N LYS A 26 16.63 18.15 9.45
CA LYS A 26 16.16 19.53 9.54
C LYS A 26 16.80 20.28 10.71
N HIS A 27 16.98 19.62 11.85
CA HIS A 27 17.64 20.20 13.02
C HIS A 27 19.10 20.51 12.72
N GLU A 28 19.81 19.61 12.03
CA GLU A 28 21.18 19.80 11.59
C GLU A 28 21.31 21.03 10.68
N ILE A 29 20.48 21.13 9.63
CA ILE A 29 20.42 22.32 8.77
C ILE A 29 20.15 23.56 9.62
N LYS A 30 19.24 23.50 10.61
CA LYS A 30 18.88 24.69 11.41
C LYS A 30 20.07 25.19 12.20
N ASN A 31 20.73 24.29 12.90
CA ASN A 31 21.81 24.64 13.82
C ASN A 31 22.98 25.25 13.07
N HIS A 32 23.27 24.75 11.86
CA HIS A 32 24.36 25.25 11.02
C HIS A 32 23.99 26.49 10.18
N THR A 33 22.70 26.77 9.92
CA THR A 33 22.32 27.96 9.13
C THR A 33 21.74 29.12 9.97
N THR A 34 21.35 28.88 11.23
CA THR A 34 20.81 29.94 12.10
C THR A 34 21.93 30.78 12.73
N ARG A 35 23.12 30.19 12.94
CA ARG A 35 24.26 30.89 13.54
C ARG A 35 24.88 31.93 12.59
N ASP A 36 24.86 31.68 11.28
CA ASP A 36 25.44 32.57 10.27
C ASP A 36 24.51 33.72 9.83
N GLN A 37 23.28 33.80 10.34
CA GLN A 37 22.52 35.04 10.28
C GLN A 37 23.01 36.09 11.31
N ALA A 38 23.70 35.65 12.36
CA ALA A 38 24.33 36.53 13.35
C ALA A 38 25.82 36.79 13.06
N THR A 39 26.49 35.90 12.34
CA THR A 39 27.83 36.16 11.79
C THR A 39 27.71 36.91 10.47
N ALA A 40 27.35 38.19 10.59
CA ALA A 40 27.71 39.17 9.58
C ALA A 40 29.21 39.09 9.30
N MET A 41 29.60 39.30 8.04
CA MET A 41 30.96 39.55 7.57
C MET A 41 31.82 38.30 7.26
N ALA A 42 31.45 37.55 6.22
CA ALA A 42 32.46 36.89 5.41
C ALA A 42 33.30 37.97 4.69
N ILE A 43 34.61 37.96 4.93
CA ILE A 43 35.58 38.83 4.25
C ILE A 43 35.55 38.47 2.75
N PRO A 44 35.42 39.45 1.83
CA PRO A 44 35.45 39.18 0.39
C PRO A 44 36.72 38.41 0.00
N GLY A 45 36.56 37.15 -0.42
CA GLY A 45 37.66 36.29 -0.91
C GLY A 45 37.94 35.01 -0.12
N GLN A 46 37.46 34.85 1.12
CA GLN A 46 37.51 33.54 1.80
C GLN A 46 36.23 32.74 1.56
N GLN A 47 36.34 31.62 0.84
CA GLN A 47 35.27 30.62 0.82
C GLN A 47 35.02 30.15 2.24
N ASP A 48 33.74 30.14 2.64
CA ASP A 48 33.31 29.69 3.95
C ASP A 48 33.58 28.19 4.10
N THR A 49 34.78 27.87 4.59
CA THR A 49 35.29 26.51 4.72
C THR A 49 34.44 25.73 5.73
N THR A 50 33.75 26.42 6.65
CA THR A 50 32.87 25.81 7.64
C THR A 50 31.56 25.36 7.01
N LEU A 51 30.95 26.23 6.19
CA LEU A 51 29.74 25.91 5.43
C LEU A 51 29.97 24.76 4.45
N ARG A 52 31.13 24.73 3.78
CA ARG A 52 31.48 23.64 2.86
C ARG A 52 31.66 22.30 3.58
N LYS A 53 32.34 22.29 4.73
CA LYS A 53 32.47 21.08 5.58
C LYS A 53 31.11 20.58 6.05
N PHE A 54 30.22 21.49 6.44
CA PHE A 54 28.85 21.15 6.81
C PHE A 54 28.07 20.56 5.62
N GLU A 55 28.13 21.18 4.44
CA GLU A 55 27.48 20.66 3.22
C GLU A 55 27.95 19.23 2.90
N ASP A 56 29.25 18.97 3.00
CA ASP A 56 29.80 17.63 2.77
C ASP A 56 29.38 16.61 3.83
N SER A 57 29.25 17.03 5.10
CA SER A 57 28.70 16.18 6.18
C SER A 57 27.23 15.85 5.92
N LEU A 58 26.41 16.86 5.63
CA LEU A 58 24.99 16.70 5.35
C LEU A 58 24.77 15.81 4.12
N TYR A 59 25.58 15.96 3.08
CA TYR A 59 25.52 15.08 1.91
C TYR A 59 25.80 13.62 2.28
N LYS A 60 26.85 13.35 3.06
CA LYS A 60 27.18 11.98 3.51
C LYS A 60 26.03 11.38 4.32
N GLU A 61 25.41 12.18 5.18
CA GLU A 61 24.25 11.73 5.96
C GLU A 61 23.03 11.46 5.07
N LEU A 62 22.76 12.31 4.07
CA LEU A 62 21.71 12.05 3.07
C LEU A 62 21.95 10.76 2.28
N CYS A 63 23.19 10.50 1.86
CA CYS A 63 23.58 9.24 1.21
C CYS A 63 23.36 8.05 2.16
N ARG A 64 23.82 8.13 3.40
CA ARG A 64 23.68 7.04 4.39
C ARG A 64 22.21 6.70 4.65
N GLN A 65 21.34 7.71 4.78
CA GLN A 65 19.91 7.47 4.95
C GLN A 65 19.26 6.92 3.69
N HIS A 66 19.72 7.35 2.51
CA HIS A 66 19.28 6.80 1.23
C HIS A 66 19.66 5.33 1.10
N ASP A 67 20.92 4.94 1.35
CA ASP A 67 21.38 3.56 1.27
C ASP A 67 20.57 2.63 2.20
N ARG A 68 20.27 3.10 3.41
CA ARG A 68 19.42 2.36 4.36
C ARG A 68 18.01 2.13 3.80
N LEU A 69 17.43 3.16 3.20
CA LEU A 69 16.11 3.11 2.59
C LEU A 69 16.10 2.22 1.34
N ASP A 70 17.14 2.30 0.53
CA ASP A 70 17.34 1.50 -0.66
C ASP A 70 17.37 0.01 -0.31
N LEU A 71 18.21 -0.35 0.65
CA LEU A 71 18.31 -1.72 1.15
C LEU A 71 16.97 -2.24 1.69
N PHE A 72 16.26 -1.40 2.46
CA PHE A 72 14.94 -1.78 2.99
C PHE A 72 13.93 -2.04 1.86
N VAL A 73 13.82 -1.13 0.89
CA VAL A 73 12.88 -1.27 -0.23
C VAL A 73 13.23 -2.49 -1.09
N ALA A 74 14.51 -2.72 -1.37
CA ALA A 74 14.97 -3.89 -2.10
C ALA A 74 14.65 -5.19 -1.35
N SER A 75 14.98 -5.25 -0.05
CA SER A 75 14.69 -6.42 0.79
C SER A 75 13.19 -6.72 0.87
N LYS A 76 12.35 -5.69 1.02
CA LYS A 76 10.90 -5.86 1.08
C LYS A 76 10.30 -6.27 -0.26
N ALA A 77 10.82 -5.75 -1.38
CA ALA A 77 10.43 -6.19 -2.71
C ALA A 77 10.72 -7.69 -2.91
N ASP A 78 11.90 -8.13 -2.50
CA ASP A 78 12.32 -9.53 -2.63
C ASP A 78 11.51 -10.47 -1.72
N GLU A 79 11.18 -10.03 -0.49
CA GLU A 79 10.29 -10.76 0.41
C GLU A 79 8.91 -10.98 -0.24
N ILE A 80 8.29 -9.91 -0.75
CA ILE A 80 6.99 -9.99 -1.43
C ILE A 80 7.07 -10.89 -2.66
N SER A 81 8.14 -10.78 -3.46
CA SER A 81 8.36 -11.66 -4.62
C SER A 81 8.37 -13.13 -4.21
N ARG A 82 9.12 -13.48 -3.15
CA ARG A 82 9.19 -14.86 -2.64
C ARG A 82 7.84 -15.35 -2.14
N HIS A 83 7.07 -14.50 -1.47
CA HIS A 83 5.71 -14.83 -1.03
C HIS A 83 4.78 -15.10 -2.21
N LEU A 84 4.82 -14.25 -3.24
CA LEU A 84 4.05 -14.45 -4.48
C LEU A 84 4.43 -15.75 -5.18
N ASP A 85 5.72 -16.06 -5.33
CA ASP A 85 6.16 -17.30 -5.98
C ASP A 85 5.80 -18.55 -5.18
N HIS A 86 5.90 -18.48 -3.85
CA HIS A 86 5.45 -19.56 -2.98
C HIS A 86 3.94 -19.80 -3.15
N LEU A 87 3.15 -18.74 -3.13
CA LEU A 87 1.70 -18.79 -3.31
C LEU A 87 1.32 -19.32 -4.69
N SER A 88 1.99 -18.85 -5.75
CA SER A 88 1.81 -19.33 -7.11
C SER A 88 2.03 -20.85 -7.22
N LYS A 89 3.14 -21.35 -6.65
CA LYS A 89 3.42 -22.80 -6.62
C LYS A 89 2.36 -23.58 -5.86
N ASN A 90 1.84 -23.04 -4.77
CA ASN A 90 0.79 -23.69 -3.97
C ASN A 90 -0.56 -23.72 -4.70
N ILE A 91 -0.91 -22.64 -5.40
CA ILE A 91 -2.12 -22.54 -6.22
C ILE A 91 -2.05 -23.54 -7.37
N HIS A 92 -0.96 -23.57 -8.15
CA HIS A 92 -0.81 -24.54 -9.24
C HIS A 92 -0.92 -25.99 -8.76
N ARG A 93 -0.24 -26.34 -7.65
CA ARG A 93 -0.34 -27.69 -7.08
C ARG A 93 -1.75 -28.04 -6.60
N TRP A 94 -2.51 -27.05 -6.11
CA TRP A 94 -3.90 -27.25 -5.70
C TRP A 94 -4.81 -27.44 -6.92
N ILE A 95 -4.65 -26.63 -7.96
CA ILE A 95 -5.41 -26.73 -9.22
C ILE A 95 -5.22 -28.12 -9.84
N SER A 96 -3.97 -28.58 -10.00
CA SER A 96 -3.69 -29.90 -10.57
C SER A 96 -4.36 -31.04 -9.79
N LYS A 97 -4.35 -30.98 -8.46
CA LYS A 97 -5.00 -32.01 -7.61
C LYS A 97 -6.54 -31.95 -7.65
N SER A 98 -7.11 -30.78 -7.92
CA SER A 98 -8.55 -30.59 -7.93
C SER A 98 -9.22 -31.17 -9.18
N GLN A 99 -8.48 -31.30 -10.29
CA GLN A 99 -9.00 -31.94 -11.51
C GLN A 99 -9.22 -33.45 -11.36
N ASP A 100 -8.53 -34.10 -10.41
CA ASP A 100 -8.56 -35.55 -10.23
C ASP A 100 -9.67 -36.04 -9.26
N GLN A 101 -10.44 -35.15 -8.61
CA GLN A 101 -11.35 -35.54 -7.51
C GLN A 101 -12.76 -34.96 -7.61
N LEU A 102 -13.76 -35.83 -7.81
CA LEU A 102 -15.17 -35.47 -8.05
C LEU A 102 -16.12 -35.59 -6.82
N SER A 103 -15.60 -35.70 -5.59
CA SER A 103 -16.46 -35.89 -4.41
C SER A 103 -16.98 -34.57 -3.80
N VAL A 104 -18.20 -34.58 -3.23
CA VAL A 104 -18.83 -33.42 -2.57
C VAL A 104 -18.02 -32.92 -1.37
N ASP A 105 -17.44 -33.81 -0.57
CA ASP A 105 -16.57 -33.44 0.57
C ASP A 105 -15.24 -32.80 0.09
N THR A 106 -14.78 -33.16 -1.11
CA THR A 106 -13.65 -32.50 -1.78
C THR A 106 -14.00 -31.07 -2.19
N SER A 107 -15.24 -30.79 -2.59
CA SER A 107 -15.69 -29.45 -3.02
C SER A 107 -15.61 -28.41 -1.89
N LEU A 108 -16.12 -28.73 -0.69
CA LEU A 108 -16.05 -27.83 0.48
C LEU A 108 -14.60 -27.58 0.93
N LYS A 109 -13.76 -28.62 0.93
CA LYS A 109 -12.32 -28.49 1.22
C LYS A 109 -11.63 -27.60 0.19
N SER A 110 -11.98 -27.73 -1.09
CA SER A 110 -11.47 -26.92 -2.18
C SER A 110 -11.86 -25.44 -2.02
N GLN A 111 -13.12 -25.16 -1.67
CA GLN A 111 -13.61 -23.81 -1.41
C GLN A 111 -12.87 -23.12 -0.26
N ARG A 112 -12.62 -23.83 0.85
CA ARG A 112 -11.83 -23.30 1.97
C ARG A 112 -10.41 -22.96 1.55
N ARG A 113 -9.77 -23.79 0.72
CA ARG A 113 -8.41 -23.52 0.20
C ARG A 113 -8.40 -22.31 -0.74
N PHE A 114 -9.37 -22.23 -1.65
CA PHE A 114 -9.53 -21.06 -2.52
C PHE A 114 -9.66 -19.76 -1.71
N ALA A 115 -10.53 -19.75 -0.68
CA ALA A 115 -10.72 -18.58 0.18
C ALA A 115 -9.43 -18.20 0.94
N ASN A 116 -8.65 -19.20 1.38
CA ASN A 116 -7.36 -18.97 2.03
C ASN A 116 -6.34 -18.34 1.07
N TYR A 117 -6.16 -18.90 -0.14
CA TYR A 117 -5.26 -18.33 -1.13
C TYR A 117 -5.69 -16.93 -1.56
N LYS A 118 -6.99 -16.66 -1.71
CA LYS A 118 -7.50 -15.32 -2.01
C LYS A 118 -7.15 -14.32 -0.90
N ARG A 119 -7.26 -14.73 0.37
CA ARG A 119 -6.88 -13.91 1.52
C ARG A 119 -5.37 -13.63 1.54
N GLU A 120 -4.54 -14.63 1.30
CA GLU A 120 -3.08 -14.51 1.27
C GLU A 120 -2.61 -13.64 0.09
N LEU A 121 -3.17 -13.86 -1.10
CA LEU A 121 -2.90 -13.02 -2.26
C LEU A 121 -3.28 -11.57 -1.96
N GLY A 122 -4.46 -11.34 -1.39
CA GLY A 122 -4.90 -10.00 -0.99
C GLY A 122 -3.98 -9.33 0.04
N ARG A 123 -3.29 -10.10 0.91
CA ARG A 123 -2.23 -9.55 1.79
C ARG A 123 -1.03 -9.10 0.97
N CYS A 124 -0.54 -9.94 0.06
CA CYS A 124 0.57 -9.58 -0.83
C CYS A 124 0.26 -8.32 -1.65
N GLY A 125 -0.98 -8.18 -2.15
CA GLY A 125 -1.42 -6.98 -2.88
C GLY A 125 -1.35 -5.70 -2.03
N ARG A 126 -1.75 -5.77 -0.75
CA ARG A 126 -1.59 -4.65 0.19
C ARG A 126 -0.13 -4.34 0.49
N ASP A 127 0.72 -5.36 0.57
CA ASP A 127 2.16 -5.16 0.79
C ASP A 127 2.82 -4.46 -0.40
N VAL A 128 2.48 -4.85 -1.64
CA VAL A 128 2.95 -4.16 -2.87
C VAL A 128 2.53 -2.69 -2.87
N GLN A 129 1.26 -2.41 -2.57
CA GLN A 129 0.76 -1.03 -2.49
C GLN A 129 1.45 -0.23 -1.38
N SER A 130 1.66 -0.85 -0.22
CA SER A 130 2.37 -0.23 0.90
C SER A 130 3.82 0.08 0.53
N LEU A 131 4.50 -0.82 -0.17
CA LEU A 131 5.88 -0.62 -0.66
C LEU A 131 5.97 0.57 -1.62
N SER A 132 5.05 0.65 -2.57
CA SER A 132 4.94 1.78 -3.49
C SER A 132 4.70 3.11 -2.75
N ARG A 133 3.76 3.12 -1.80
CA ARG A 133 3.43 4.30 -0.98
C ARG A 133 4.62 4.74 -0.13
N PHE A 134 5.30 3.78 0.52
CA PHE A 134 6.49 4.04 1.32
C PHE A 134 7.60 4.67 0.49
N ALA A 135 7.99 4.05 -0.63
CA ALA A 135 9.04 4.56 -1.51
C ALA A 135 8.73 5.99 -1.99
N THR A 136 7.48 6.23 -2.42
CA THR A 136 7.01 7.56 -2.85
C THR A 136 7.13 8.60 -1.73
N ALA A 137 6.70 8.26 -0.51
CA ALA A 137 6.79 9.15 0.64
C ALA A 137 8.25 9.51 0.97
N GLN A 138 9.18 8.56 0.88
CA GLN A 138 10.60 8.82 1.13
C GLN A 138 11.23 9.72 0.05
N VAL A 139 10.93 9.48 -1.22
CA VAL A 139 11.37 10.35 -2.34
C VAL A 139 10.89 11.79 -2.11
N VAL A 140 9.65 11.97 -1.70
CA VAL A 140 9.10 13.29 -1.37
C VAL A 140 9.79 13.88 -0.13
N GLY A 141 10.13 13.06 0.87
CA GLY A 141 10.95 13.43 2.03
C GLY A 141 12.30 14.03 1.64
N PHE A 142 13.06 13.32 0.79
CA PHE A 142 14.34 13.79 0.26
C PHE A 142 14.20 15.12 -0.50
N ARG A 143 13.22 15.22 -1.41
CA ARG A 143 12.97 16.48 -2.14
C ARG A 143 12.66 17.64 -1.19
N LYS A 144 11.91 17.39 -0.11
CA LYS A 144 11.56 18.42 0.87
C LYS A 144 12.72 18.83 1.76
N ILE A 145 13.63 17.93 2.12
CA ILE A 145 14.80 18.29 2.92
C ILE A 145 15.84 19.04 2.08
N ILE A 146 16.02 18.67 0.80
CA ILE A 146 16.84 19.45 -0.14
C ILE A 146 16.25 20.85 -0.35
N LYS A 147 14.92 20.95 -0.54
CA LYS A 147 14.23 22.24 -0.61
C LYS A 147 14.38 23.05 0.69
N LYS A 148 14.46 22.38 1.85
CA LYS A 148 14.71 23.03 3.15
C LYS A 148 16.10 23.64 3.18
N TYR A 149 17.13 22.88 2.81
CA TYR A 149 18.51 23.33 2.71
C TYR A 149 18.62 24.57 1.82
N ARG A 150 18.16 24.49 0.57
CA ARG A 150 18.19 25.61 -0.39
C ARG A 150 17.50 26.86 0.15
N LYS A 151 16.38 26.71 0.88
CA LYS A 151 15.67 27.85 1.46
C LYS A 151 16.49 28.57 2.54
N TRP A 152 17.34 27.85 3.27
CA TRP A 152 18.09 28.41 4.41
C TRP A 152 19.50 28.85 4.05
N THR A 153 20.14 28.21 3.07
CA THR A 153 21.49 28.57 2.62
C THR A 153 21.51 29.39 1.33
N GLY A 154 20.44 29.37 0.54
CA GLY A 154 20.43 29.90 -0.83
C GLY A 154 21.16 29.01 -1.85
N SER A 155 21.94 28.02 -1.40
CA SER A 155 22.76 27.18 -2.27
C SER A 155 21.95 26.06 -2.94
N THR A 156 22.27 25.78 -4.21
CA THR A 156 21.75 24.66 -4.99
C THR A 156 22.73 23.49 -5.07
N THR A 157 24.00 23.66 -4.69
CA THR A 157 25.10 22.70 -4.92
C THR A 157 24.80 21.32 -4.33
N LEU A 158 24.42 21.26 -3.04
CA LEU A 158 24.01 20.01 -2.38
C LEU A 158 22.86 19.31 -3.12
N GLY A 159 21.86 20.09 -3.54
CA GLY A 159 20.66 19.58 -4.18
C GLY A 159 20.95 19.00 -5.55
N SER A 160 21.74 19.69 -6.37
CA SER A 160 22.18 19.19 -7.68
C SER A 160 23.01 17.92 -7.53
N ARG A 161 24.05 17.96 -6.66
CA ARG A 161 24.93 16.81 -6.41
C ARG A 161 24.16 15.57 -5.97
N PHE A 162 23.25 15.72 -5.01
CA PHE A 162 22.44 14.59 -4.52
C PHE A 162 21.42 14.11 -5.55
N SER A 163 20.83 15.02 -6.32
CA SER A 163 19.87 14.64 -7.36
C SER A 163 20.52 13.87 -8.51
N GLU A 164 21.71 14.29 -8.93
CA GLU A 164 22.48 13.66 -10.00
C GLU A 164 23.07 12.32 -9.56
N ASN A 165 23.74 12.29 -8.40
CA ASN A 165 24.50 11.12 -7.97
C ASN A 165 23.65 10.04 -7.30
N VAL A 166 22.50 10.40 -6.70
CA VAL A 166 21.71 9.48 -5.86
C VAL A 166 20.29 9.32 -6.38
N LEU A 167 19.53 10.41 -6.51
CA LEU A 167 18.12 10.30 -6.89
C LEU A 167 17.89 9.89 -8.35
N SER A 168 18.88 10.13 -9.22
CA SER A 168 18.83 9.78 -10.64
C SER A 168 19.47 8.44 -10.96
N ASP A 169 20.09 7.77 -9.97
CA ASP A 169 20.62 6.42 -10.17
C ASP A 169 19.47 5.46 -10.57
N PRO A 170 19.54 4.79 -11.73
CA PRO A 170 18.55 3.82 -12.16
C PRO A 170 18.38 2.63 -11.20
N LYS A 171 19.43 2.30 -10.43
CA LYS A 171 19.41 1.17 -9.48
C LYS A 171 18.81 1.55 -8.13
N SER A 172 18.76 2.84 -7.82
CA SER A 172 18.17 3.35 -6.58
C SER A 172 16.66 3.10 -6.52
N PHE A 173 16.14 2.88 -5.32
CA PHE A 173 14.72 2.73 -5.02
C PHE A 173 13.88 3.93 -5.49
N THR A 174 14.52 5.09 -5.67
CA THR A 174 13.91 6.31 -6.21
C THR A 174 13.45 6.14 -7.66
N ARG A 175 14.07 5.20 -8.40
CA ARG A 175 13.77 4.85 -9.80
C ARG A 175 13.32 3.40 -9.97
N ARG A 176 13.44 2.56 -8.93
CA ARG A 176 13.06 1.15 -8.97
C ARG A 176 11.59 1.01 -9.36
N ASN A 177 11.38 0.23 -10.42
CA ASN A 177 10.05 -0.06 -10.90
C ASN A 177 9.47 -1.30 -10.18
N LEU A 178 8.32 -1.14 -9.52
CA LEU A 178 7.58 -2.23 -8.89
C LEU A 178 6.59 -2.93 -9.87
N THR A 179 6.56 -2.54 -11.15
CA THR A 179 5.70 -3.15 -12.19
C THR A 179 5.86 -4.67 -12.22
N ALA A 180 7.07 -5.21 -12.08
CA ALA A 180 7.28 -6.66 -12.07
C ALA A 180 6.49 -7.37 -10.95
N LEU A 181 6.41 -6.77 -9.75
CA LEU A 181 5.61 -7.30 -8.65
C LEU A 181 4.11 -7.18 -8.93
N HIS A 182 3.67 -6.07 -9.53
CA HIS A 182 2.28 -5.89 -9.93
C HIS A 182 1.85 -6.90 -10.99
N THR A 183 2.61 -7.04 -12.07
CA THR A 183 2.36 -8.03 -13.13
C THR A 183 2.30 -9.44 -12.54
N ARG A 184 3.26 -9.80 -11.67
CA ARG A 184 3.29 -11.11 -11.02
C ARG A 184 2.06 -11.35 -10.14
N TYR A 185 1.64 -10.34 -9.38
CA TYR A 185 0.42 -10.39 -8.60
C TYR A 185 -0.82 -10.59 -9.48
N ASP A 186 -0.92 -9.86 -10.59
CA ASP A 186 -2.06 -9.92 -11.51
C ASP A 186 -2.14 -11.28 -12.21
N GLU A 187 -1.01 -11.85 -12.64
CA GLU A 187 -0.92 -13.21 -13.17
C GLU A 187 -1.48 -14.25 -12.19
N ILE A 188 -1.01 -14.22 -10.93
CA ILE A 188 -1.44 -15.17 -9.91
C ILE A 188 -2.92 -14.97 -9.58
N SER A 189 -3.37 -13.72 -9.54
CA SER A 189 -4.78 -13.37 -9.36
C SER A 189 -5.64 -13.94 -10.46
N PHE A 190 -5.25 -13.76 -11.73
CA PHE A 190 -5.98 -14.29 -12.87
C PHE A 190 -6.08 -15.82 -12.80
N THR A 191 -4.98 -16.52 -12.55
CA THR A 191 -4.95 -17.99 -12.41
C THR A 191 -5.84 -18.46 -11.27
N LEU A 192 -5.80 -17.78 -10.11
CA LEU A 192 -6.66 -18.13 -8.98
C LEU A 192 -8.13 -17.93 -9.32
N HIS A 193 -8.52 -16.78 -9.87
CA HIS A 193 -9.92 -16.52 -10.22
C HIS A 193 -10.45 -17.47 -11.30
N SER A 194 -9.62 -17.85 -12.25
CA SER A 194 -9.98 -18.82 -13.30
C SER A 194 -10.20 -20.23 -12.76
N SER A 195 -9.68 -20.53 -11.57
CA SER A 195 -9.85 -21.80 -10.87
C SER A 195 -10.89 -21.73 -9.74
N ALA A 196 -11.75 -20.70 -9.74
CA ALA A 196 -12.82 -20.58 -8.76
C ALA A 196 -13.77 -21.80 -8.82
N PRO A 197 -14.07 -22.43 -7.67
CA PRO A 197 -14.99 -23.57 -7.65
C PRO A 197 -16.40 -23.14 -8.05
N ILE A 198 -17.00 -23.87 -9.00
CA ILE A 198 -18.38 -23.67 -9.44
C ILE A 198 -19.30 -24.08 -8.29
N ILE A 199 -20.07 -23.12 -7.78
CA ILE A 199 -21.13 -23.39 -6.82
C ILE A 199 -22.29 -23.97 -7.62
N SER A 200 -22.53 -25.28 -7.53
CA SER A 200 -23.85 -25.81 -7.83
C SER A 200 -24.80 -25.23 -6.77
N GLU A 201 -25.66 -24.29 -7.16
CA GLU A 201 -26.78 -23.88 -6.32
C GLU A 201 -27.53 -25.14 -5.89
N PRO A 202 -27.86 -25.31 -4.60
CA PRO A 202 -28.78 -26.36 -4.21
C PRO A 202 -30.10 -26.06 -4.92
N SER A 203 -30.46 -26.91 -5.87
CA SER A 203 -31.78 -26.88 -6.52
C SER A 203 -32.83 -26.83 -5.41
N SER A 204 -33.53 -25.69 -5.32
CA SER A 204 -34.63 -25.55 -4.39
C SER A 204 -35.65 -26.63 -4.72
N PRO A 205 -36.11 -27.45 -3.76
CA PRO A 205 -37.07 -28.49 -4.07
C PRO A 205 -38.35 -27.82 -4.55
N GLU A 206 -38.70 -28.12 -5.80
CA GLU A 206 -39.93 -27.74 -6.47
C GLU A 206 -41.11 -28.08 -5.54
N SER A 207 -41.87 -27.07 -5.16
CA SER A 207 -43.04 -27.23 -4.30
C SER A 207 -44.02 -28.18 -4.97
N ILE A 208 -44.25 -29.33 -4.34
CA ILE A 208 -45.30 -30.29 -4.68
C ILE A 208 -46.62 -29.52 -4.82
N GLN A 209 -47.09 -29.37 -6.05
CA GLN A 209 -48.45 -28.92 -6.34
C GLN A 209 -49.40 -30.03 -5.89
N LEU A 210 -50.06 -29.82 -4.76
CA LEU A 210 -51.21 -30.62 -4.36
C LEU A 210 -52.35 -30.40 -5.36
N PRO A 211 -53.07 -31.47 -5.77
CA PRO A 211 -54.12 -31.36 -6.77
C PRO A 211 -55.32 -30.59 -6.21
N PHE A 212 -55.82 -29.70 -7.06
CA PHE A 212 -57.08 -28.98 -6.96
C PHE A 212 -58.21 -29.89 -6.44
N SER A 213 -58.81 -29.49 -5.32
CA SER A 213 -60.15 -29.93 -4.94
C SER A 213 -61.07 -28.72 -5.13
N ASP A 214 -61.94 -28.83 -6.14
CA ASP A 214 -62.93 -27.82 -6.52
C ASP A 214 -64.29 -28.12 -5.80
N PRO A 215 -65.33 -27.27 -5.89
CA PRO A 215 -65.86 -26.60 -4.72
C PRO A 215 -67.38 -26.83 -4.51
N ALA A 216 -67.85 -26.70 -3.28
CA ALA A 216 -69.18 -26.26 -2.87
C ALA A 216 -69.17 -26.32 -1.33
N TRP A 217 -69.65 -25.38 -0.54
CA TRP A 217 -71.01 -24.86 -0.54
C TRP A 217 -70.99 -23.42 -0.02
N SER A 218 -71.73 -22.58 -0.72
CA SER A 218 -72.10 -21.22 -0.34
C SER A 218 -72.93 -21.21 0.95
N ARG A 219 -72.57 -20.37 1.93
CA ARG A 219 -73.58 -19.68 2.78
C ARG A 219 -73.01 -18.45 3.51
N ARG A 220 -73.36 -17.29 2.96
CA ARG A 220 -73.73 -16.01 3.60
C ARG A 220 -73.55 -15.91 5.12
N ARG A 221 -72.87 -14.84 5.56
CA ARG A 221 -73.53 -13.63 6.14
C ARG A 221 -72.53 -12.50 6.45
N ASN A 222 -72.88 -11.31 5.93
CA ASN A 222 -72.83 -9.94 6.50
C ASN A 222 -71.76 -9.63 7.57
N GLY A 223 -71.04 -8.50 7.54
CA GLY A 223 -71.27 -7.23 6.85
C GLY A 223 -70.04 -6.30 6.93
N PRO A 224 -70.15 -5.04 6.50
CA PRO A 224 -69.01 -4.15 6.27
C PRO A 224 -68.68 -3.32 7.51
N PRO A 225 -67.47 -2.74 7.58
CA PRO A 225 -67.30 -1.45 8.22
C PRO A 225 -66.79 -0.42 7.21
N PRO A 226 -67.42 0.76 7.12
CA PRO A 226 -66.77 1.92 6.55
C PRO A 226 -66.42 2.96 7.62
N MET A 227 -65.27 3.59 7.37
CA MET A 227 -64.96 5.01 7.53
C MET A 227 -64.49 5.57 8.88
N ALA A 228 -63.44 6.37 8.71
CA ALA A 228 -62.79 7.30 9.62
C ALA A 228 -63.60 8.58 9.87
N GLU A 229 -63.35 9.27 10.98
CA GLU A 229 -63.37 10.75 11.15
C GLU A 229 -62.92 11.09 12.61
N GLN A 230 -61.75 11.69 12.82
CA GLN A 230 -61.45 13.11 13.17
C GLN A 230 -62.00 13.69 14.50
N ALA A 231 -61.06 14.38 15.19
CA ALA A 231 -61.14 15.66 15.91
C ALA A 231 -61.85 15.83 17.28
N GLU A 232 -61.04 16.31 18.23
CA GLU A 232 -61.22 17.42 19.19
C GLU A 232 -62.59 17.68 19.85
N TYR A 233 -62.60 17.69 21.19
CA TYR A 233 -62.74 18.89 22.03
C TYR A 233 -62.13 18.64 23.42
#